data_AF-A0A0J9F0N1-F1
#
_entry.id   AF-A0A0J9F0N1-F1
#
_cell.length_a   1.000
_cell.length_b   1.000
_cell.length_c   1.000
_cell.angle_alpha   90.00
_cell.angle_beta   90.00
_cell.angle_gamma   90.00
#
_symmetry.space_group_name_H-M   'P 1'
#
loop_
_entity.id
_entity.type
_entity.pdbx_description
1 polymer ?
#
loop_
_entity_poly.entity_id
_entity_poly.type
_entity_poly.pdbx_seq_one_letter_code
_entity_poly.pdbx_strand_id
1 'polypeptide(L)'
;MLRTRSPRKEDDIPIAPSLYSLSNKMDNSLLAVRDINHKYIVVERIINIIKKCFESEDKQLVEMGGHAACEFYIRYAEFETIILSVKSNGEDQIRAILDMAVIYLNVNDYREKAKNIILNYNNIDMDVEFPLSRIFYDKYVDAKHDRQFLQEFMKAKISRRTVQAFIHYLEENAVSIVDYADIIIQLCENILQMKLEDLRKQWGIEDEISKLIITLYDETANSNKVTDNQIAAKCLELWDIMFERQLGSVREVSRKIMER
;
A
#
# COMPACT_ATOMS: atom_id res chain seq x y z
N MET A 1 22.22 95.39 -15.85
CA MET A 1 21.08 95.06 -14.98
C MET A 1 20.53 93.69 -15.36
N LEU A 2 20.55 92.80 -14.38
CA LEU A 2 19.92 91.49 -14.20
C LEU A 2 18.80 91.05 -15.18
N ARG A 3 18.87 89.81 -15.67
CA ARG A 3 18.02 88.70 -15.19
C ARG A 3 18.45 87.35 -15.78
N THR A 4 18.95 86.49 -14.91
CA THR A 4 19.16 85.05 -15.13
C THR A 4 17.82 84.36 -15.36
N ARG A 5 17.73 83.50 -16.40
CA ARG A 5 16.57 82.63 -16.61
C ARG A 5 16.61 81.51 -15.56
N SER A 6 15.62 81.50 -14.67
CA SER A 6 15.32 80.35 -13.78
C SER A 6 14.93 79.14 -14.65
N PRO A 7 15.29 77.90 -14.26
CA PRO A 7 14.76 76.72 -14.92
C PRO A 7 13.24 76.69 -14.68
N ARG A 8 12.46 76.37 -15.72
CA ARG A 8 11.05 76.00 -15.54
C ARG A 8 11.05 74.79 -14.61
N LYS A 9 10.45 74.92 -13.43
CA LYS A 9 10.03 73.76 -12.65
C LYS A 9 9.05 73.01 -13.56
N GLU A 10 9.40 71.78 -13.94
CA GLU A 10 8.39 70.83 -14.39
C GLU A 10 7.34 70.78 -13.28
N ASP A 11 6.12 71.18 -13.63
CA ASP A 11 5.00 71.12 -12.70
C ASP A 11 4.79 69.64 -12.34
N ASP A 12 5.06 69.29 -11.09
CA ASP A 12 4.68 68.01 -10.51
C ASP A 12 3.16 67.88 -10.64
N ILE A 13 2.71 67.19 -11.69
CA ILE A 13 1.28 66.91 -11.93
C ILE A 13 0.80 66.10 -10.72
N PRO A 14 -0.21 66.56 -9.96
CA PRO A 14 -0.72 65.79 -8.83
C PRO A 14 -1.38 64.53 -9.38
N ILE A 15 -0.71 63.38 -9.23
CA ILE A 15 -1.31 62.09 -9.54
C ILE A 15 -2.49 61.90 -8.58
N ALA A 16 -3.70 61.79 -9.12
CA ALA A 16 -4.90 61.61 -8.32
C ALA A 16 -4.74 60.39 -7.39
N PRO A 17 -5.12 60.47 -6.10
CA PRO A 17 -4.98 59.37 -5.14
C PRO A 17 -5.58 58.03 -5.60
N SER A 18 -6.60 58.08 -6.46
CA SER A 18 -7.21 56.90 -7.10
C SER A 18 -6.25 56.16 -8.04
N LEU A 19 -5.38 56.87 -8.76
CA LEU A 19 -4.38 56.28 -9.67
C LEU A 19 -3.26 55.59 -8.88
N TYR A 20 -2.81 56.17 -7.77
CA TYR A 20 -1.88 55.53 -6.84
C TYR A 20 -2.44 54.24 -6.24
N SER A 21 -3.72 54.26 -5.84
CA SER A 21 -4.42 53.07 -5.35
C SER A 21 -4.55 51.96 -6.39
N LEU A 22 -4.76 52.32 -7.66
CA LEU A 22 -4.85 51.37 -8.77
C LEU A 22 -3.50 50.74 -9.09
N SER A 23 -2.42 51.55 -9.15
CA SER A 23 -1.04 51.04 -9.33
C SER A 23 -0.67 50.04 -8.23
N ASN A 24 -0.85 50.42 -6.96
CA ASN A 24 -0.55 49.52 -5.84
C ASN A 24 -1.35 48.20 -5.88
N LYS A 25 -2.61 48.23 -6.32
CA LYS A 25 -3.40 47.00 -6.52
C LYS A 25 -2.84 46.15 -7.66
N MET A 26 -2.42 46.76 -8.77
CA MET A 26 -1.82 46.06 -9.90
C MET A 26 -0.46 45.46 -9.54
N ASP A 27 0.38 46.19 -8.81
CA ASP A 27 1.69 45.74 -8.35
C ASP A 27 1.57 44.55 -7.36
N ASN A 28 0.61 44.62 -6.43
CA ASN A 28 0.30 43.50 -5.54
C ASN A 28 -0.23 42.27 -6.29
N SER A 29 -1.03 42.49 -7.35
CA SER A 29 -1.53 41.40 -8.20
C SER A 29 -0.41 40.76 -9.01
N LEU A 30 0.53 41.54 -9.53
CA LEU A 30 1.70 41.05 -10.25
C LEU A 30 2.68 40.29 -9.34
N LEU A 31 2.87 40.75 -8.10
CA LEU A 31 3.62 40.03 -7.07
C LEU A 31 3.00 38.66 -6.77
N ALA A 32 1.68 38.60 -6.55
CA ALA A 32 0.98 37.34 -6.33
C ALA A 32 1.10 36.37 -7.52
N VAL A 33 0.97 36.86 -8.75
CA VAL A 33 1.17 36.05 -9.96
C VAL A 33 2.62 35.56 -10.07
N ARG A 34 3.61 36.38 -9.73
CA ARG A 34 5.02 35.99 -9.72
C ARG A 34 5.30 34.90 -8.69
N ASP A 35 4.74 35.01 -7.49
CA ASP A 35 4.90 34.02 -6.43
C ASP A 35 4.21 32.70 -6.77
N ILE A 36 3.02 32.75 -7.38
CA ILE A 36 2.32 31.57 -7.90
C ILE A 36 3.16 30.90 -9.00
N ASN A 37 3.67 31.67 -9.96
CA ASN A 37 4.54 31.14 -11.02
C ASN A 37 5.84 30.55 -10.45
N HIS A 38 6.46 31.20 -9.47
CA HIS A 38 7.67 30.67 -8.84
C HIS A 38 7.38 29.34 -8.12
N LYS A 39 6.29 29.26 -7.37
CA LYS A 39 5.84 28.03 -6.72
C LYS A 39 5.59 26.92 -7.75
N TYR A 40 4.93 27.25 -8.86
CA TYR A 40 4.66 26.31 -9.95
C TYR A 40 5.95 25.78 -10.60
N ILE A 41 6.90 26.67 -10.93
CA ILE A 41 8.21 26.29 -11.49
C ILE A 41 9.00 25.40 -10.54
N VAL A 42 8.98 25.70 -9.24
CA VAL A 42 9.67 24.88 -8.23
C VAL A 42 9.03 23.51 -8.12
N VAL A 43 7.70 23.42 -8.13
CA VAL A 43 6.96 22.14 -8.13
C VAL A 43 7.30 21.29 -9.35
N GLU A 44 7.28 21.87 -10.56
CA GLU A 44 7.64 21.14 -11.79
C GLU A 44 9.09 20.61 -11.74
N ARG A 45 10.02 21.40 -11.19
CA ARG A 45 11.41 20.96 -10.99
C ARG A 45 11.51 19.78 -10.04
N ILE A 46 10.79 19.82 -8.91
CA ILE A 46 10.76 18.72 -7.93
C ILE A 46 10.18 17.47 -8.57
N ILE A 47 9.05 17.59 -9.30
CA ILE A 47 8.41 16.47 -9.98
C ILE A 47 9.39 15.80 -10.96
N ASN A 48 10.11 16.60 -11.75
CA ASN A 48 11.10 16.09 -12.70
C ASN A 48 12.29 15.40 -12.01
N ILE A 49 12.77 15.92 -10.87
CA ILE A 49 13.84 15.28 -10.10
C ILE A 49 13.38 13.92 -9.57
N ILE A 50 12.19 13.86 -8.94
CA ILE A 50 11.63 12.61 -8.42
C ILE A 50 11.50 11.57 -9.55
N LYS A 51 10.98 11.98 -10.71
CA LYS A 51 10.85 11.10 -11.87
C LYS A 51 12.19 10.54 -12.33
N LYS A 52 13.23 11.39 -12.43
CA LYS A 52 14.58 10.95 -12.80
C LYS A 52 15.21 10.01 -11.77
N CYS A 53 14.95 10.23 -10.48
CA CYS A 53 15.38 9.31 -9.43
C CYS A 53 14.68 7.96 -9.58
N PHE A 54 13.36 7.97 -9.78
CA PHE A 54 12.55 6.77 -9.96
C PHE A 54 12.96 5.94 -11.19
N GLU A 55 13.33 6.59 -12.29
CA GLU A 55 13.78 5.95 -13.55
C GLU A 55 15.30 5.66 -13.58
N SER A 56 16.01 5.85 -12.46
CA SER A 56 17.45 5.66 -12.39
C SER A 56 17.86 4.17 -12.45
N GLU A 57 19.11 3.91 -12.84
CA GLU A 57 19.75 2.59 -12.67
C GLU A 57 20.32 2.41 -11.25
N ASP A 58 20.50 3.50 -10.49
CA ASP A 58 20.98 3.45 -9.11
C ASP A 58 19.84 3.09 -8.15
N LYS A 59 19.99 1.98 -7.43
CA LYS A 59 18.95 1.45 -6.54
C LYS A 59 18.55 2.42 -5.42
N GLN A 60 19.49 3.19 -4.87
CA GLN A 60 19.17 4.16 -3.81
C GLN A 60 18.36 5.33 -4.38
N LEU A 61 18.67 5.77 -5.61
CA LEU A 61 17.89 6.79 -6.29
C LEU A 61 16.49 6.27 -6.64
N VAL A 62 16.35 5.02 -7.09
CA VAL A 62 15.04 4.41 -7.33
C VAL A 62 14.21 4.36 -6.06
N GLU A 63 14.82 3.95 -4.94
CA GLU A 63 14.16 3.90 -3.63
C GLU A 63 13.67 5.28 -3.19
N MET A 64 14.55 6.28 -3.18
CA MET A 64 14.18 7.66 -2.83
C MET A 64 13.11 8.23 -3.77
N GLY A 65 13.23 7.96 -5.07
CA GLY A 65 12.27 8.37 -6.08
C GLY A 65 10.91 7.72 -5.88
N GLY A 66 10.87 6.42 -5.58
CA GLY A 66 9.64 5.66 -5.34
C GLY A 66 8.92 6.10 -4.07
N HIS A 67 9.67 6.31 -2.98
CA HIS A 67 9.12 6.88 -1.74
C HIS A 67 8.49 8.25 -1.99
N ALA A 68 9.23 9.15 -2.64
CA ALA A 68 8.75 10.50 -2.93
C ALA A 68 7.55 10.49 -3.88
N ALA A 69 7.58 9.68 -4.94
CA ALA A 69 6.46 9.57 -5.89
C ALA A 69 5.18 9.07 -5.19
N CYS A 70 5.28 8.04 -4.35
CA CYS A 70 4.16 7.51 -3.59
C CYS A 70 3.61 8.53 -2.58
N GLU A 71 4.47 9.22 -1.82
CA GLU A 71 4.05 10.30 -0.92
C GLU A 71 3.34 11.43 -1.69
N PHE A 72 3.89 11.86 -2.81
CA PHE A 72 3.30 12.93 -3.62
C PHE A 72 1.94 12.54 -4.19
N TYR A 73 1.77 11.28 -4.59
CA TYR A 73 0.47 10.75 -5.00
C TYR A 73 -0.54 10.75 -3.86
N ILE A 74 -0.16 10.24 -2.70
CA ILE A 74 -1.05 10.15 -1.54
C ILE A 74 -1.52 11.55 -1.09
N ARG A 75 -0.59 12.51 -1.00
CA ARG A 75 -0.85 13.84 -0.44
C ARG A 75 -1.38 14.85 -1.44
N TYR A 76 -0.95 14.77 -2.70
CA TYR A 76 -1.20 15.80 -3.71
C TYR A 76 -1.82 15.28 -5.00
N ALA A 77 -2.07 13.96 -5.12
CA ALA A 77 -2.55 13.30 -6.33
C ALA A 77 -1.63 13.47 -7.56
N GLU A 78 -0.36 13.78 -7.33
CA GLU A 78 0.67 13.81 -8.38
C GLU A 78 1.18 12.38 -8.69
N PHE A 79 1.79 12.16 -9.85
CA PHE A 79 2.32 10.84 -10.26
C PHE A 79 1.29 9.72 -10.39
N GLU A 80 0.00 10.02 -10.53
CA GLU A 80 -1.06 9.02 -10.70
C GLU A 80 -0.74 7.99 -11.79
N THR A 81 -0.20 8.44 -12.92
CA THR A 81 0.21 7.54 -14.01
C THR A 81 1.30 6.56 -13.60
N ILE A 82 2.27 6.97 -12.78
CA ILE A 82 3.35 6.09 -12.28
C ILE A 82 2.80 5.08 -11.27
N ILE A 83 1.95 5.55 -10.34
CA ILE A 83 1.41 4.71 -9.26
C ILE A 83 0.34 3.72 -9.75
N LEU A 84 -0.42 4.07 -10.80
CA LEU A 84 -1.44 3.17 -11.35
C LEU A 84 -0.92 2.25 -12.47
N SER A 85 0.27 2.52 -13.03
CA SER A 85 0.84 1.70 -14.11
C SER A 85 1.66 0.52 -13.61
N VAL A 86 1.00 -0.35 -12.85
CA VAL A 86 1.60 -1.52 -12.17
C VAL A 86 2.51 -2.38 -13.05
N LYS A 87 2.14 -2.58 -14.33
CA LYS A 87 2.87 -3.47 -15.26
C LYS A 87 4.10 -2.85 -15.93
N SER A 88 4.27 -1.53 -15.89
CA SER A 88 5.42 -0.86 -16.51
C SER A 88 6.58 -0.63 -15.55
N ASN A 89 6.34 -0.74 -14.24
CA ASN A 89 7.36 -0.49 -13.23
C ASN A 89 8.20 -1.75 -12.97
N GLY A 90 9.50 -1.56 -12.77
CA GLY A 90 10.41 -2.62 -12.34
C GLY A 90 10.21 -3.01 -10.87
N GLU A 91 10.78 -4.14 -10.47
CA GLU A 91 10.64 -4.67 -9.10
C GLU A 91 11.13 -3.68 -8.02
N ASP A 92 12.33 -3.10 -8.18
CA ASP A 92 12.90 -2.11 -7.24
C ASP A 92 11.98 -0.89 -7.07
N GLN A 93 11.37 -0.42 -8.17
CA GLN A 93 10.43 0.70 -8.18
C GLN A 93 9.13 0.36 -7.42
N ILE A 94 8.55 -0.82 -7.68
CA ILE A 94 7.34 -1.26 -7.01
C ILE A 94 7.58 -1.46 -5.52
N ARG A 95 8.73 -2.05 -5.15
CA ARG A 95 9.12 -2.25 -3.75
C ARG A 95 9.13 -0.92 -3.01
N ALA A 96 9.79 0.10 -3.58
CA ALA A 96 9.83 1.44 -2.99
C ALA A 96 8.43 2.09 -2.86
N ILE A 97 7.57 1.95 -3.87
CA ILE A 97 6.19 2.44 -3.78
C ILE A 97 5.44 1.76 -2.63
N LEU A 98 5.56 0.44 -2.51
CA LEU A 98 4.90 -0.34 -1.47
C LEU A 98 5.45 -0.03 -0.07
N ASP A 99 6.77 0.12 0.09
CA ASP A 99 7.37 0.49 1.37
C ASP A 99 6.77 1.78 1.92
N MET A 100 6.61 2.80 1.06
CA MET A 100 5.96 4.05 1.46
C MET A 100 4.47 3.87 1.73
N ALA A 101 3.75 3.12 0.88
CA ALA A 101 2.32 2.89 1.06
C ALA A 101 2.02 2.19 2.40
N VAL A 102 2.86 1.22 2.80
CA VAL A 102 2.75 0.52 4.09
C VAL A 102 2.92 1.48 5.27
N ILE A 103 3.88 2.40 5.22
CA ILE A 103 4.07 3.43 6.25
C ILE A 103 2.81 4.31 6.38
N TYR A 104 2.18 4.66 5.25
CA TYR A 104 0.97 5.49 5.25
C TYR A 104 -0.29 4.81 5.83
N LEU A 105 -0.26 3.50 6.08
CA LEU A 105 -1.33 2.84 6.84
C LEU A 105 -1.48 3.40 8.27
N ASN A 106 -0.38 3.92 8.85
CA ASN A 106 -0.40 4.57 10.17
C ASN A 106 -0.88 6.03 10.15
N VAL A 107 -1.18 6.59 8.98
CA VAL A 107 -1.67 7.97 8.87
C VAL A 107 -3.16 7.96 8.52
N ASN A 108 -4.00 8.18 9.53
CA ASN A 108 -5.46 8.03 9.43
C ASN A 108 -6.09 8.73 8.20
N ASP A 109 -5.68 9.97 7.90
CA ASP A 109 -6.22 10.75 6.77
C ASP A 109 -5.94 10.14 5.40
N TYR A 110 -4.90 9.29 5.30
CA TYR A 110 -4.42 8.71 4.06
C TYR A 110 -4.51 7.18 4.01
N ARG A 111 -4.96 6.55 5.10
CA ARG A 111 -4.99 5.10 5.27
C ARG A 111 -5.73 4.37 4.15
N GLU A 112 -6.89 4.88 3.73
CA GLU A 112 -7.66 4.28 2.62
C GLU A 112 -6.95 4.41 1.27
N LYS A 113 -6.24 5.51 1.01
CA LYS A 113 -5.41 5.63 -0.20
C LYS A 113 -4.26 4.62 -0.18
N ALA A 114 -3.61 4.47 0.97
CA ALA A 114 -2.53 3.48 1.14
C ALA A 114 -3.02 2.05 0.89
N LYS A 115 -4.16 1.67 1.48
CA LYS A 115 -4.81 0.37 1.24
C LYS A 115 -5.05 0.12 -0.25
N ASN A 116 -5.61 1.10 -0.96
CA ASN A 116 -5.88 0.98 -2.40
C ASN A 116 -4.60 0.79 -3.23
N ILE A 117 -3.51 1.48 -2.89
CA ILE A 117 -2.21 1.28 -3.54
C ILE A 117 -1.74 -0.15 -3.29
N ILE A 118 -1.74 -0.62 -2.04
CA ILE A 118 -1.29 -1.97 -1.69
C ILE A 118 -2.11 -3.03 -2.45
N LEU A 119 -3.44 -2.89 -2.50
CA LEU A 119 -4.31 -3.82 -3.22
C LEU A 119 -4.06 -3.81 -4.74
N ASN A 120 -3.66 -2.68 -5.34
CA ASN A 120 -3.31 -2.64 -6.76
C ASN A 120 -2.05 -3.43 -7.10
N TYR A 121 -1.14 -3.58 -6.14
CA TYR A 121 0.15 -4.25 -6.31
C TYR A 121 0.20 -5.67 -5.70
N ASN A 122 -0.85 -6.14 -5.01
CA ASN A 122 -0.81 -7.41 -4.29
C ASN A 122 -0.86 -8.67 -5.19
N ASN A 123 -1.14 -8.52 -6.48
CA ASN A 123 -1.32 -9.62 -7.45
C ASN A 123 -0.29 -9.63 -8.60
N ILE A 124 0.84 -8.95 -8.41
CA ILE A 124 1.90 -8.92 -9.42
C ILE A 124 2.82 -10.13 -9.32
N ASP A 125 3.39 -10.55 -10.44
CA ASP A 125 4.38 -11.64 -10.49
C ASP A 125 5.80 -11.08 -10.28
N MET A 126 6.00 -10.36 -9.16
CA MET A 126 7.28 -9.74 -8.75
C MET A 126 7.53 -10.00 -7.27
N ASP A 127 8.80 -10.01 -6.86
CA ASP A 127 9.16 -10.22 -5.45
C ASP A 127 8.96 -8.94 -4.62
N VAL A 128 7.75 -8.81 -4.06
CA VAL A 128 7.36 -7.71 -3.17
C VAL A 128 7.00 -8.20 -1.78
N GLU A 129 7.48 -9.38 -1.39
CA GLU A 129 7.10 -10.00 -0.13
C GLU A 129 7.55 -9.21 1.10
N PHE A 130 8.69 -8.50 1.01
CA PHE A 130 9.25 -7.79 2.15
C PHE A 130 8.36 -6.62 2.59
N PRO A 131 8.01 -5.63 1.74
CA PRO A 131 7.08 -4.57 2.12
C PRO A 131 5.73 -5.11 2.63
N LEU A 132 5.17 -6.10 1.95
CA LEU A 132 3.86 -6.66 2.30
C LEU A 132 3.87 -7.38 3.66
N SER A 133 4.95 -8.08 4.00
CA SER A 133 5.09 -8.74 5.30
C SER A 133 5.16 -7.74 6.47
N ARG A 134 5.72 -6.54 6.23
CA ARG A 134 5.81 -5.48 7.26
C ARG A 134 4.46 -4.98 7.71
N ILE A 135 3.42 -5.10 6.89
CA ILE A 135 2.03 -4.78 7.28
C ILE A 135 1.68 -5.45 8.61
N PHE A 136 2.09 -6.71 8.78
CA PHE A 136 1.82 -7.53 9.96
C PHE A 136 2.92 -7.41 11.02
N TYR A 137 4.20 -7.54 10.64
CA TYR A 137 5.31 -7.48 11.60
C TYR A 137 5.38 -6.15 12.37
N ASP A 138 5.19 -5.04 11.66
CA ASP A 138 5.25 -3.70 12.25
C ASP A 138 3.88 -3.24 12.78
N LYS A 139 2.86 -4.11 12.73
CA LYS A 139 1.48 -3.87 13.21
C LYS A 139 0.82 -2.61 12.60
N TYR A 140 1.04 -2.39 11.30
CA TYR A 140 0.40 -1.30 10.54
C TYR A 140 -1.11 -1.51 10.30
N VAL A 141 -1.63 -2.69 10.63
CA VAL A 141 -3.05 -3.04 10.50
C VAL A 141 -3.67 -3.41 11.84
N ASP A 142 -4.95 -3.08 11.95
CA ASP A 142 -5.83 -3.55 13.01
C ASP A 142 -6.91 -4.40 12.35
N ALA A 143 -6.94 -5.70 12.62
CA ALA A 143 -7.83 -6.60 11.90
C ALA A 143 -9.33 -6.37 12.17
N LYS A 144 -9.71 -5.67 13.25
CA LYS A 144 -11.11 -5.28 13.48
C LYS A 144 -11.48 -4.12 12.58
N HIS A 145 -10.63 -3.10 12.52
CA HIS A 145 -10.88 -1.89 11.73
C HIS A 145 -10.61 -2.09 10.22
N ASP A 146 -9.64 -2.93 9.88
CA ASP A 146 -9.17 -3.17 8.51
C ASP A 146 -9.70 -4.48 7.93
N ARG A 147 -10.74 -5.07 8.54
CA ARG A 147 -11.25 -6.40 8.19
C ARG A 147 -11.48 -6.59 6.68
N GLN A 148 -12.18 -5.66 6.05
CA GLN A 148 -12.47 -5.72 4.61
C GLN A 148 -11.19 -5.63 3.77
N PHE A 149 -10.25 -4.75 4.14
CA PHE A 149 -8.97 -4.64 3.46
C PHE A 149 -8.18 -5.95 3.57
N LEU A 150 -8.13 -6.56 4.75
CA LEU A 150 -7.43 -7.83 4.95
C LEU A 150 -8.07 -8.96 4.14
N GLN A 151 -9.40 -9.05 4.08
CA GLN A 151 -10.08 -10.02 3.22
C GLN A 151 -9.69 -9.87 1.74
N GLU A 152 -9.74 -8.64 1.21
CA GLU A 152 -9.33 -8.39 -0.19
C GLU A 152 -7.84 -8.65 -0.40
N PHE A 153 -7.01 -8.33 0.58
CA PHE A 153 -5.58 -8.59 0.55
C PHE A 153 -5.30 -10.10 0.46
N MET A 154 -6.00 -10.92 1.24
CA MET A 154 -5.81 -12.38 1.28
C MET A 154 -6.31 -13.12 0.02
N LYS A 155 -7.10 -12.49 -0.84
CA LYS A 155 -7.51 -13.05 -2.15
C LYS A 155 -6.38 -13.06 -3.18
N ALA A 156 -5.31 -12.33 -2.93
CA ALA A 156 -4.21 -12.20 -3.87
C ALA A 156 -3.18 -13.32 -3.75
N LYS A 157 -2.28 -13.50 -4.73
CA LYS A 157 -1.21 -14.50 -4.62
C LYS A 157 -0.19 -14.10 -3.54
N ILE A 158 -0.43 -14.53 -2.30
CA ILE A 158 0.40 -14.19 -1.14
C ILE A 158 1.63 -15.11 -1.06
N SER A 159 2.78 -14.54 -0.70
CA SER A 159 4.01 -15.29 -0.46
C SER A 159 4.02 -15.93 0.92
N ARG A 160 4.80 -17.02 1.07
CA ARG A 160 5.02 -17.67 2.36
C ARG A 160 5.48 -16.70 3.45
N ARG A 161 6.35 -15.73 3.15
CA ARG A 161 6.80 -14.74 4.14
C ARG A 161 5.63 -13.93 4.70
N THR A 162 4.75 -13.46 3.83
CA THR A 162 3.57 -12.69 4.25
C THR A 162 2.58 -13.55 5.04
N VAL A 163 2.40 -14.83 4.69
CA VAL A 163 1.61 -15.78 5.49
C VAL A 163 2.20 -15.95 6.88
N GLN A 164 3.51 -16.15 6.99
CA GLN A 164 4.20 -16.29 8.28
C GLN A 164 4.09 -15.01 9.12
N ALA A 165 4.20 -13.84 8.49
CA ALA A 165 4.00 -12.57 9.16
C ALA A 165 2.57 -12.43 9.72
N PHE A 166 1.56 -12.85 8.94
CA PHE A 166 0.16 -12.85 9.39
C PHE A 166 -0.07 -13.83 10.55
N ILE A 167 0.48 -15.04 10.50
CA ILE A 167 0.39 -16.02 11.60
C ILE A 167 1.01 -15.45 12.88
N HIS A 168 2.21 -14.89 12.77
CA HIS A 168 2.88 -14.25 13.91
C HIS A 168 2.05 -13.10 14.48
N TYR A 169 1.43 -12.29 13.61
CA TYR A 169 0.52 -11.23 14.04
C TYR A 169 -0.71 -11.78 14.78
N LEU A 170 -1.28 -12.92 14.36
CA LEU A 170 -2.36 -13.56 15.10
C LEU A 170 -1.88 -14.05 16.48
N GLU A 171 -0.74 -14.72 16.55
CA GLU A 171 -0.16 -15.22 17.79
C GLU A 171 0.09 -14.11 18.82
N GLU A 172 0.52 -12.93 18.37
CA GLU A 172 0.80 -11.81 19.26
C GLU A 172 -0.43 -10.99 19.67
N ASN A 173 -1.47 -10.93 18.83
CA ASN A 173 -2.54 -9.93 18.98
C ASN A 173 -3.95 -10.54 19.13
N ALA A 174 -4.17 -11.79 18.72
CA ALA A 174 -5.48 -12.41 18.80
C ALA A 174 -5.78 -12.92 20.22
N VAL A 175 -6.92 -12.52 20.78
CA VAL A 175 -7.46 -13.14 22.01
C VAL A 175 -8.07 -14.51 21.68
N SER A 176 -8.72 -14.61 20.52
CA SER A 176 -9.20 -15.86 19.93
C SER A 176 -9.03 -15.77 18.42
N ILE A 177 -8.59 -16.87 17.82
CA ILE A 177 -8.37 -16.91 16.36
C ILE A 177 -9.71 -16.85 15.59
N VAL A 178 -10.81 -17.20 16.25
CA VAL A 178 -12.17 -17.15 15.70
C VAL A 178 -12.58 -15.74 15.26
N ASP A 179 -12.06 -14.70 15.92
CA ASP A 179 -12.27 -13.30 15.52
C ASP A 179 -11.71 -12.96 14.14
N TYR A 180 -10.88 -13.83 13.57
CA TYR A 180 -10.19 -13.69 12.29
C TYR A 180 -10.59 -14.78 11.28
N ALA A 181 -11.59 -15.60 11.61
CA ALA A 181 -11.94 -16.82 10.88
C ALA A 181 -12.17 -16.59 9.39
N ASP A 182 -12.88 -15.52 9.02
CA ASP A 182 -13.16 -15.16 7.63
C ASP A 182 -11.90 -14.76 6.85
N ILE A 183 -10.97 -14.04 7.46
CA ILE A 183 -9.67 -13.68 6.84
C ILE A 183 -8.82 -14.94 6.67
N ILE A 184 -8.81 -15.82 7.67
CA ILE A 184 -8.06 -17.08 7.65
C ILE A 184 -8.62 -18.02 6.58
N ILE A 185 -9.94 -18.22 6.56
CA ILE A 185 -10.60 -19.05 5.55
C ILE A 185 -10.30 -18.49 4.15
N GLN A 186 -10.43 -17.18 3.95
CA GLN A 186 -10.13 -16.55 2.66
C GLN A 186 -8.68 -16.79 2.21
N LEU A 187 -7.72 -16.68 3.11
CA LEU A 187 -6.31 -16.98 2.85
C LEU A 187 -6.10 -18.46 2.46
N CYS A 188 -6.68 -19.36 3.25
CA CYS A 188 -6.56 -20.81 3.03
C CYS A 188 -7.19 -21.21 1.70
N GLU A 189 -8.41 -20.77 1.40
CA GLU A 189 -9.10 -21.03 0.13
C GLU A 189 -8.25 -20.59 -1.06
N ASN A 190 -7.72 -19.36 -1.01
CA ASN A 190 -6.94 -18.81 -2.10
C ASN A 190 -5.63 -19.59 -2.34
N ILE A 191 -4.91 -19.97 -1.28
CA ILE A 191 -3.70 -20.81 -1.40
C ILE A 191 -4.05 -22.22 -1.92
N LEU A 192 -5.12 -22.81 -1.39
CA LEU A 192 -5.61 -24.12 -1.80
C LEU A 192 -6.31 -24.12 -3.16
N GLN A 193 -6.44 -22.99 -3.84
CA GLN A 193 -6.88 -22.90 -5.24
C GLN A 193 -5.71 -22.67 -6.21
N MET A 194 -4.50 -22.38 -5.72
CA MET A 194 -3.32 -22.20 -6.57
C MET A 194 -2.98 -23.47 -7.34
N LYS A 195 -2.39 -23.30 -8.53
CA LYS A 195 -1.81 -24.40 -9.30
C LYS A 195 -0.72 -25.12 -8.50
N LEU A 196 -0.65 -26.43 -8.63
CA LEU A 196 0.25 -27.27 -7.82
C LEU A 196 1.72 -26.90 -8.04
N GLU A 197 2.09 -26.47 -9.25
CA GLU A 197 3.44 -26.02 -9.57
C GLU A 197 3.82 -24.74 -8.81
N ASP A 198 2.89 -23.80 -8.66
CA ASP A 198 3.13 -22.55 -7.94
C ASP A 198 3.14 -22.77 -6.43
N LEU A 199 2.27 -23.63 -5.92
CA LEU A 199 2.25 -24.02 -4.51
C LEU A 199 3.56 -24.71 -4.10
N ARG A 200 4.10 -25.60 -4.96
CA ARG A 200 5.37 -26.29 -4.73
C ARG A 200 6.59 -25.36 -4.71
N LYS A 201 6.54 -24.22 -5.39
CA LYS A 201 7.60 -23.18 -5.29
C LYS A 201 7.62 -22.54 -3.91
N GLN A 202 6.48 -22.52 -3.22
CA GLN A 202 6.33 -21.98 -1.87
C GLN A 202 6.52 -23.06 -0.80
N TRP A 203 7.66 -23.74 -0.81
CA TRP A 203 7.93 -24.87 0.10
C TRP A 203 7.63 -24.52 1.57
N GLY A 204 6.82 -25.35 2.23
CA GLY A 204 6.40 -25.20 3.62
C GLY A 204 5.13 -24.36 3.83
N ILE A 205 4.56 -23.70 2.81
CA ILE A 205 3.32 -22.94 2.97
C ILE A 205 2.13 -23.85 3.33
N GLU A 206 2.13 -25.09 2.85
CA GLU A 206 1.10 -26.10 3.15
C GLU A 206 1.06 -26.45 4.65
N ASP A 207 2.21 -26.42 5.32
CA ASP A 207 2.29 -26.67 6.77
C ASP A 207 1.75 -25.48 7.57
N GLU A 208 2.00 -24.25 7.11
CA GLU A 208 1.46 -23.04 7.75
C GLU A 208 -0.07 -22.97 7.63
N ILE A 209 -0.61 -23.34 6.47
CA ILE A 209 -2.07 -23.40 6.24
C ILE A 209 -2.70 -24.55 7.03
N SER A 210 -2.04 -25.72 7.10
CA SER A 210 -2.49 -26.82 7.96
C SER A 210 -2.64 -26.39 9.41
N LYS A 211 -1.65 -25.67 9.96
CA LYS A 211 -1.71 -25.17 11.34
C LYS A 211 -2.88 -24.22 11.53
N LEU A 212 -3.06 -23.24 10.64
CA LEU A 212 -4.17 -22.30 10.74
C LEU A 212 -5.53 -22.98 10.72
N ILE A 213 -5.72 -23.96 9.82
CA ILE A 213 -6.98 -24.72 9.73
C ILE A 213 -7.23 -25.53 11.00
N ILE A 214 -6.22 -26.23 11.52
CA ILE A 214 -6.34 -27.03 12.75
C ILE A 214 -6.65 -26.13 13.94
N THR A 215 -5.88 -25.05 14.14
CA THR A 215 -6.07 -24.14 15.28
C THR A 215 -7.46 -23.50 15.25
N LEU A 216 -7.94 -23.08 14.07
CA LEU A 216 -9.28 -22.53 13.93
C LEU A 216 -10.38 -23.58 14.17
N TYR A 217 -10.18 -24.81 13.70
CA TYR A 217 -11.11 -25.91 13.96
C TYR A 217 -11.17 -26.25 15.46
N ASP A 218 -10.04 -26.38 16.13
CA ASP A 218 -9.97 -26.76 17.54
C ASP A 218 -10.67 -25.73 18.45
N GLU A 219 -10.55 -24.43 18.15
CA GLU A 219 -11.25 -23.37 18.88
C GLU A 219 -12.77 -23.37 18.63
N THR A 220 -13.25 -23.94 17.51
CA THR A 220 -14.66 -23.86 17.10
C THR A 220 -15.45 -25.16 17.27
N ALA A 221 -14.81 -26.33 17.17
CA ALA A 221 -15.47 -27.63 17.07
C ALA A 221 -16.35 -28.02 18.28
N ASN A 222 -16.06 -27.47 19.45
CA ASN A 222 -16.81 -27.74 20.69
C ASN A 222 -17.73 -26.58 21.10
N SER A 223 -17.89 -25.57 20.24
CA SER A 223 -18.73 -24.41 20.54
C SER A 223 -20.21 -24.72 20.35
N ASN A 224 -21.04 -24.14 21.21
CA ASN A 224 -22.49 -24.21 21.06
C ASN A 224 -23.05 -23.13 20.11
N LYS A 225 -22.20 -22.25 19.58
CA LYS A 225 -22.62 -21.18 18.67
C LYS A 225 -22.77 -21.70 17.25
N VAL A 226 -23.88 -21.36 16.61
CA VAL A 226 -24.16 -21.73 15.21
C VAL A 226 -23.07 -21.22 14.26
N THR A 227 -22.56 -20.01 14.49
CA THR A 227 -21.48 -19.40 13.70
C THR A 227 -20.18 -20.21 13.78
N ASP A 228 -19.83 -20.69 14.98
CA ASP A 228 -18.60 -21.43 15.20
C ASP A 228 -18.71 -22.83 14.57
N ASN A 229 -19.89 -23.45 14.63
CA ASN A 229 -20.15 -24.71 13.91
C ASN A 229 -20.02 -24.56 12.39
N GLN A 230 -20.43 -23.41 11.82
CA GLN A 230 -20.23 -23.12 10.40
C GLN A 230 -18.74 -22.95 10.05
N ILE A 231 -17.98 -22.30 10.93
CA ILE A 231 -16.52 -22.16 10.77
C ILE A 231 -15.84 -23.53 10.85
N ALA A 232 -16.18 -24.35 11.84
CA ALA A 232 -15.64 -25.71 11.99
C ALA A 232 -15.93 -26.56 10.74
N ALA A 233 -17.15 -26.47 10.20
CA ALA A 233 -17.50 -27.15 8.95
C ALA A 233 -16.64 -26.67 7.77
N LYS A 234 -16.38 -25.35 7.66
CA LYS A 234 -15.45 -24.83 6.64
C LYS A 234 -14.02 -25.31 6.82
N CYS A 235 -13.52 -25.43 8.05
CA CYS A 235 -12.20 -26.00 8.29
C CYS A 235 -12.11 -27.45 7.78
N LEU A 236 -13.15 -28.27 7.99
CA LEU A 236 -13.19 -29.64 7.46
C LEU A 236 -13.21 -29.67 5.93
N GLU A 237 -13.98 -28.80 5.27
CA GLU A 237 -13.96 -28.69 3.80
C GLU A 237 -12.56 -28.33 3.27
N LEU A 238 -11.86 -27.40 3.92
CA LEU A 238 -10.49 -27.03 3.55
C LEU A 238 -9.51 -28.20 3.76
N TRP A 239 -9.67 -28.93 4.86
CA TRP A 239 -8.89 -30.13 5.14
C TRP A 239 -9.10 -31.23 4.09
N ASP A 240 -10.35 -31.44 3.64
CA ASP A 240 -10.68 -32.38 2.58
C ASP A 240 -10.00 -31.99 1.25
N ILE A 241 -10.00 -30.70 0.90
CA ILE A 241 -9.27 -30.20 -0.29
C ILE A 241 -7.77 -30.51 -0.17
N MET A 242 -7.17 -30.30 1.00
CA MET A 242 -5.76 -30.64 1.24
C MET A 242 -5.50 -32.14 1.08
N PHE A 243 -6.42 -32.98 1.54
CA PHE A 243 -6.34 -34.44 1.41
C PHE A 243 -6.41 -34.88 -0.05
N GLU A 244 -7.42 -34.43 -0.79
CA GLU A 244 -7.62 -34.77 -2.21
C GLU A 244 -6.43 -34.35 -3.07
N ARG A 245 -5.86 -33.18 -2.77
CA ARG A 245 -4.69 -32.64 -3.49
C ARG A 245 -3.34 -33.15 -2.96
N GLN A 246 -3.34 -34.00 -1.93
CA GLN A 246 -2.15 -34.55 -1.27
C GLN A 246 -1.14 -33.49 -0.80
N LEU A 247 -1.64 -32.46 -0.13
CA LEU A 247 -0.86 -31.32 0.36
C LEU A 247 -0.43 -31.50 1.82
N GLY A 248 0.74 -30.98 2.18
CA GLY A 248 1.25 -30.90 3.55
C GLY A 248 1.46 -32.26 4.23
N SER A 249 1.22 -32.29 5.54
CA SER A 249 1.29 -33.51 6.38
C SER A 249 0.31 -34.61 5.95
N VAL A 250 -0.75 -34.26 5.20
CA VAL A 250 -1.72 -35.22 4.67
C VAL A 250 -1.10 -36.11 3.59
N ARG A 251 -0.06 -35.63 2.89
CA ARG A 251 0.71 -36.43 1.93
C ARG A 251 1.38 -37.65 2.58
N GLU A 252 1.81 -37.54 3.84
CA GLU A 252 2.38 -38.66 4.62
C GLU A 252 1.30 -39.70 4.97
N VAL A 253 0.09 -39.24 5.32
CA VAL A 253 -1.04 -40.10 5.67
C VAL A 253 -1.59 -40.82 4.44
N SER A 254 -1.82 -40.10 3.34
CA SER A 254 -2.30 -40.68 2.08
C SER A 254 -1.33 -41.70 1.50
N ARG A 255 -0.01 -41.44 1.58
CA ARG A 255 1.02 -42.41 1.15
C ARG A 255 0.92 -43.72 1.92
N LYS A 256 0.74 -43.67 3.25
CA LYS A 256 0.57 -44.86 4.10
C LYS A 256 -0.72 -45.63 3.85
N ILE A 257 -1.77 -44.97 3.36
CA ILE A 257 -3.05 -45.60 3.02
C ILE A 257 -3.01 -46.23 1.62
N MET A 258 -2.34 -45.60 0.65
CA MET A 258 -2.19 -46.10 -0.73
C MET A 258 -1.17 -47.24 -0.87
N GLU A 259 -0.31 -47.45 0.14
CA GLU A 259 0.65 -48.56 0.22
C GLU A 259 0.06 -49.83 0.90
N ARG A 260 -1.25 -49.87 1.16
CA ARG A 260 -2.00 -51.05 1.64
C ARG A 260 -2.84 -51.66 0.52
#